data_AF-A0A2V2WKS1-F1
#
_entry.id   AF-A0A2V2WKS1-F1
#
_cell.length_a   1.000
_cell.length_b   1.000
_cell.length_c   1.000
_cell.angle_alpha   90.00
_cell.angle_beta   90.00
_cell.angle_gamma   90.00
#
_symmetry.space_group_name_H-M   'P 1'
#
loop_
_entity.id
_entity.type
_entity.pdbx_description
1 polymer ?
#
loop_
_entity_poly.entity_id
_entity_poly.type
_entity_poly.pdbx_seq_one_letter_code
_entity_poly.pdbx_strand_id
1 'polypeptide(L)'
;MQASDRYVMMERAARDEMDMEEDVHKLCEHCMENLLRWLVAAAGVKAGVHCITNEFLDAAAEEARNPAKSSAPRYLEGCYESVYNARWSNVVEVPDGEGMGKDVREEEPPQPWTYRAVGDSLEKDDGVEQSGAARPRLMVLASDEGWPYSWKWKENNSTRDCYVNCEVDRVWQIVKGDLTEWLSSHGRTDFTPKRRVLIGTPGIGKSMNAGSCLLYQLLQYDVEKLPVAVYSVGGSTT
;
A
#
# COMPACT_ATOMS: atom_id res chain seq x y z
N MET A 1 -10.30 -16.88 -27.78
CA MET A 1 -9.30 -17.41 -26.83
C MET A 1 -8.75 -16.36 -25.85
N GLN A 2 -9.38 -15.19 -25.63
CA GLN A 2 -8.89 -14.17 -24.67
C GLN A 2 -9.64 -14.15 -23.32
N ALA A 3 -10.87 -14.67 -23.25
CA ALA A 3 -11.68 -14.65 -22.03
C ALA A 3 -11.21 -15.68 -20.98
N SER A 4 -10.72 -16.84 -21.43
CA SER A 4 -10.21 -17.92 -20.57
C SER A 4 -8.98 -17.50 -19.79
N ASP A 5 -8.03 -16.79 -20.43
CA ASP A 5 -6.79 -16.37 -19.78
C ASP A 5 -7.03 -15.31 -18.70
N ARG A 6 -7.99 -14.40 -18.92
CA ARG A 6 -8.40 -13.42 -17.91
C ARG A 6 -9.03 -14.09 -16.70
N TYR A 7 -9.89 -15.08 -16.91
CA TYR A 7 -10.53 -15.83 -15.83
C TYR A 7 -9.50 -16.59 -14.99
N VAL A 8 -8.53 -17.26 -15.63
CA VAL A 8 -7.44 -17.97 -14.94
C VAL A 8 -6.55 -17.02 -14.14
N MET A 9 -6.29 -15.80 -14.65
CA MET A 9 -5.53 -14.80 -13.88
C MET A 9 -6.30 -14.26 -12.68
N MET A 10 -7.61 -14.01 -12.83
CA MET A 10 -8.48 -13.60 -11.72
C MET A 10 -8.57 -14.69 -10.65
N GLU A 11 -8.72 -15.95 -11.06
CA GLU A 11 -8.77 -17.09 -10.16
C GLU A 11 -7.44 -17.29 -9.40
N ARG A 12 -6.30 -17.09 -10.07
CA ARG A 12 -4.99 -17.10 -9.41
C ARG A 12 -4.85 -15.96 -8.42
N ALA A 13 -5.21 -14.74 -8.80
CA ALA A 13 -5.12 -13.58 -7.91
C ALA A 13 -6.02 -13.73 -6.68
N ALA A 14 -7.24 -14.25 -6.85
CA ALA A 14 -8.15 -14.52 -5.75
C ALA A 14 -7.63 -15.63 -4.80
N ARG A 15 -6.99 -16.67 -5.34
CA ARG A 15 -6.33 -17.70 -4.52
C ARG A 15 -5.13 -17.15 -3.77
N ASP A 16 -4.28 -16.37 -4.45
CA ASP A 16 -3.14 -15.72 -3.82
C ASP A 16 -3.61 -14.77 -2.69
N GLU A 17 -4.70 -14.03 -2.89
CA GLU A 17 -5.29 -13.15 -1.86
C GLU A 17 -5.84 -13.94 -0.66
N MET A 18 -6.57 -15.02 -0.91
CA MET A 18 -7.03 -15.92 0.16
C MET A 18 -5.87 -16.55 0.94
N ASP A 19 -4.84 -17.04 0.25
CA ASP A 19 -3.67 -17.65 0.88
C ASP A 19 -2.94 -16.62 1.78
N MET A 20 -2.85 -15.37 1.35
CA MET A 20 -2.27 -14.28 2.15
C MET A 20 -3.13 -13.90 3.36
N GLU A 21 -4.46 -13.88 3.22
CA GLU A 21 -5.38 -13.63 4.34
C GLU A 21 -5.29 -14.74 5.39
N GLU A 22 -5.22 -16.00 4.96
CA GLU A 22 -5.03 -17.16 5.84
C GLU A 22 -3.70 -17.07 6.59
N ASP A 23 -2.62 -16.65 5.92
CA ASP A 23 -1.32 -16.40 6.54
C ASP A 23 -1.38 -15.33 7.63
N VAL A 24 -2.07 -14.21 7.36
CA VAL A 24 -2.27 -13.15 8.35
C VAL A 24 -3.02 -13.68 9.57
N HIS A 25 -4.08 -14.47 9.34
CA HIS A 25 -4.85 -15.08 10.43
C HIS A 25 -3.98 -16.00 11.30
N LYS A 26 -3.19 -16.89 10.69
CA LYS A 26 -2.27 -17.79 11.41
C LYS A 26 -1.20 -17.03 12.19
N LEU A 27 -0.65 -15.96 11.62
CA LEU A 27 0.29 -15.09 12.32
C LEU A 27 -0.36 -14.43 13.53
N CYS A 28 -1.59 -13.93 13.40
CA CYS A 28 -2.36 -13.37 14.51
C CYS A 28 -2.68 -14.41 15.59
N GLU A 29 -3.10 -15.61 15.21
CA GLU A 29 -3.39 -16.72 16.14
C GLU A 29 -2.18 -17.09 17.00
N HIS A 30 -0.98 -17.07 16.41
CA HIS A 30 0.28 -17.33 17.11
C HIS A 30 0.92 -16.07 17.72
N CYS A 31 0.20 -14.95 17.74
CA CYS A 31 0.63 -13.65 18.26
C CYS A 31 1.93 -13.14 17.62
N MET A 32 2.15 -13.33 16.33
CA MET A 32 3.37 -12.97 15.61
C MET A 32 3.44 -11.46 15.28
N GLU A 33 3.41 -10.62 16.31
CA GLU A 33 3.25 -9.16 16.22
C GLU A 33 4.53 -8.38 15.84
N ASN A 34 5.68 -9.06 15.73
CA ASN A 34 6.93 -8.45 15.27
C ASN A 34 7.93 -9.49 14.74
N LEU A 35 8.89 -9.01 13.94
CA LEU A 35 9.92 -9.83 13.27
C LEU A 35 10.87 -10.56 14.25
N LEU A 36 11.11 -10.02 15.45
CA LEU A 36 11.95 -10.70 16.44
C LEU A 36 11.26 -11.94 17.02
N ARG A 37 9.94 -11.87 17.25
CA ARG A 37 9.14 -13.05 17.61
C ARG A 37 9.16 -14.08 16.49
N TRP A 38 9.13 -13.64 15.24
CA TRP A 38 9.26 -14.49 14.05
C TRP A 38 10.56 -15.30 14.02
N LEU A 39 11.70 -14.70 14.36
CA LEU A 39 12.98 -15.43 14.42
C LEU A 39 12.96 -16.60 15.40
N VAL A 40 12.26 -16.44 16.52
CA VAL A 40 12.21 -17.44 17.61
C VAL A 40 10.97 -18.34 17.50
N ALA A 41 10.17 -18.18 16.43
CA ALA A 41 8.98 -18.98 16.21
C ALA A 41 9.32 -20.47 16.06
N ALA A 42 8.48 -21.34 16.64
CA ALA A 42 8.61 -22.78 16.46
C ALA A 42 8.45 -23.16 14.98
N ALA A 43 9.17 -24.19 14.53
CA ALA A 43 9.12 -24.65 13.14
C ALA A 43 7.70 -24.98 12.66
N GLY A 44 6.82 -25.45 13.55
CA GLY A 44 5.40 -25.71 13.25
C GLY A 44 4.60 -24.44 12.94
N VAL A 45 4.91 -23.31 13.60
CA VAL A 45 4.28 -22.00 13.32
C VAL A 45 4.75 -21.47 11.97
N LYS A 46 6.05 -21.58 11.68
CA LYS A 46 6.59 -21.20 10.37
C LYS A 46 6.01 -22.05 9.24
N ALA A 47 5.98 -23.37 9.40
CA ALA A 47 5.43 -24.28 8.39
C ALA A 47 3.93 -24.07 8.08
N GLY A 48 3.18 -23.40 8.96
CA GLY A 48 1.77 -23.07 8.74
C GLY A 48 1.54 -21.90 7.77
N VAL A 49 2.54 -21.03 7.61
CA VAL A 49 2.51 -19.85 6.72
C VAL A 49 2.89 -20.29 5.29
N HIS A 50 2.29 -19.68 4.27
CA HIS A 50 2.60 -19.96 2.87
C HIS A 50 4.10 -19.74 2.60
N CYS A 51 4.71 -20.59 1.76
CA CYS A 51 6.15 -20.62 1.57
C CYS A 51 6.72 -19.26 1.12
N ILE A 52 6.00 -18.53 0.28
CA ILE A 52 6.39 -17.19 -0.17
C ILE A 52 6.42 -16.21 1.02
N THR A 53 5.38 -16.19 1.85
CA THR A 53 5.28 -15.31 3.01
C THR A 53 6.36 -15.63 4.05
N ASN A 54 6.66 -16.92 4.26
CA ASN A 54 7.74 -17.39 5.13
C ASN A 54 9.12 -16.83 4.74
N GLU A 55 9.50 -16.99 3.46
CA GLU A 55 10.80 -16.52 2.97
C GLU A 55 10.96 -14.99 3.14
N PHE A 56 9.88 -14.23 2.93
CA PHE A 56 9.88 -12.79 3.17
C PHE A 56 10.05 -12.43 4.64
N LEU A 57 9.32 -13.12 5.53
CA LEU A 57 9.40 -12.86 6.96
C LEU A 57 10.79 -13.24 7.52
N ASP A 58 11.37 -14.35 7.08
CA ASP A 58 12.74 -14.75 7.46
C ASP A 58 13.77 -13.73 6.96
N ALA A 59 13.67 -13.28 5.71
CA ALA A 59 14.56 -12.25 5.17
C ALA A 59 14.44 -10.91 5.90
N ALA A 60 13.21 -10.45 6.13
CA ALA A 60 12.95 -9.20 6.87
C ALA A 60 13.44 -9.29 8.32
N ALA A 61 13.31 -10.46 8.95
CA ALA A 61 13.70 -10.66 10.33
C ALA A 61 15.22 -10.78 10.51
N GLU A 62 15.94 -11.42 9.60
CA GLU A 62 17.42 -11.41 9.59
C GLU A 62 17.98 -10.00 9.34
N GLU A 63 17.33 -9.19 8.50
CA GLU A 63 17.69 -7.77 8.33
C GLU A 63 17.45 -6.99 9.64
N ALA A 64 16.30 -7.16 10.29
CA ALA A 64 15.98 -6.52 11.57
C ALA A 64 16.94 -6.94 12.70
N ARG A 65 17.53 -8.14 12.61
CA ARG A 65 18.51 -8.67 13.58
C ARG A 65 19.88 -8.00 13.47
N ASN A 66 20.21 -7.43 12.30
CA ASN A 66 21.49 -6.78 12.04
C ASN A 66 21.31 -5.25 11.88
N PRO A 67 21.13 -4.49 12.99
CA PRO A 67 21.10 -3.02 12.93
C PRO A 67 22.46 -2.40 12.49
N ALA A 68 23.46 -3.22 12.17
CA ALA A 68 24.87 -2.86 12.05
C ALA A 68 25.33 -2.42 10.65
N LYS A 69 24.43 -2.14 9.69
CA LYS A 69 24.77 -1.20 8.62
C LYS A 69 24.45 0.22 9.08
N SER A 70 25.28 0.71 10.00
CA SER A 70 25.41 2.13 10.31
C SER A 70 25.95 2.86 9.07
N SER A 71 25.11 3.03 8.04
CA SER A 71 25.32 4.13 7.11
C SER A 71 24.93 5.39 7.86
N ALA A 72 25.78 6.41 7.84
CA ALA A 72 25.38 7.73 8.30
C ALA A 72 24.01 8.09 7.68
N PRO A 73 23.05 8.62 8.45
CA PRO A 73 21.77 9.01 7.89
C PRO A 73 22.04 9.93 6.70
N ARG A 74 21.64 9.49 5.51
CA ARG A 74 21.60 10.37 4.35
C ARG A 74 20.41 11.29 4.59
N TYR A 75 20.68 12.51 5.03
CA TYR A 75 19.69 13.57 5.05
C TYR A 75 19.30 13.86 3.61
N LEU A 76 18.10 13.43 3.23
CA LEU A 76 17.52 13.74 1.94
C LEU A 76 16.68 15.01 2.08
N GLU A 77 17.38 16.13 2.14
CA GLU A 77 16.76 17.46 2.14
C GLU A 77 15.84 17.61 0.92
N GLY A 78 14.66 18.22 1.12
CA GLY A 78 13.62 18.34 0.09
C GLY A 78 12.70 17.11 -0.10
N CYS A 79 13.00 15.94 0.50
CA CYS A 79 12.17 14.73 0.33
C CYS A 79 10.69 14.92 0.66
N TYR A 80 10.42 15.45 1.86
CA TYR A 80 9.06 15.65 2.34
C TYR A 80 8.36 16.76 1.55
N GLU A 81 9.10 17.80 1.15
CA GLU A 81 8.58 18.91 0.35
C GLU A 81 8.18 18.45 -1.05
N SER A 82 9.01 17.66 -1.72
CA SER A 82 8.70 17.06 -3.02
C SER A 82 7.44 16.19 -2.97
N VAL A 83 7.33 15.34 -1.95
CA VAL A 83 6.13 14.52 -1.77
C VAL A 83 4.93 15.41 -1.50
N TYR A 84 5.04 16.37 -0.57
CA TYR A 84 3.95 17.29 -0.23
C TYR A 84 3.46 18.07 -1.46
N ASN A 85 4.36 18.49 -2.35
CA ASN A 85 4.05 19.24 -3.57
C ASN A 85 3.59 18.36 -4.75
N ALA A 86 3.47 17.05 -4.58
CA ALA A 86 3.02 16.16 -5.64
C ALA A 86 1.57 16.47 -6.07
N ARG A 87 1.29 16.29 -7.35
CA ARG A 87 0.00 16.62 -7.97
C ARG A 87 -0.72 15.38 -8.43
N TRP A 88 -2.04 15.37 -8.25
CA TRP A 88 -2.89 14.33 -8.79
C TRP A 88 -3.06 14.47 -10.30
N SER A 89 -3.13 13.34 -10.97
CA SER A 89 -3.71 13.21 -12.30
C SER A 89 -4.47 11.89 -12.36
N ASN A 90 -5.54 11.84 -13.14
CA ASN A 90 -6.40 10.67 -13.23
C ASN A 90 -6.77 10.38 -14.68
N VAL A 91 -6.88 9.08 -14.99
CA VAL A 91 -7.33 8.60 -16.30
C VAL A 91 -8.77 8.09 -16.15
N VAL A 92 -9.70 8.76 -16.82
CA VAL A 92 -11.13 8.45 -16.79
C VAL A 92 -11.58 7.87 -18.12
N GLU A 93 -12.44 6.86 -18.07
CA GLU A 93 -13.15 6.39 -19.27
C GLU A 93 -14.39 7.22 -19.50
N VAL A 94 -14.44 7.92 -20.63
CA VAL A 94 -15.59 8.68 -21.07
C VAL A 94 -16.36 7.83 -22.08
N PRO A 95 -17.68 7.61 -21.90
CA PRO A 95 -18.49 6.96 -22.91
C PRO A 95 -18.57 7.87 -24.14
N ASP A 96 -17.93 7.48 -25.23
CA ASP A 96 -18.04 8.17 -26.52
C ASP A 96 -18.82 7.27 -27.49
N GLY A 97 -19.66 7.88 -28.33
CA GLY A 97 -20.68 7.19 -29.13
C GLY A 97 -20.15 6.14 -30.12
N GLU A 98 -18.84 6.10 -30.35
CA GLU A 98 -18.15 5.15 -31.24
C GLU A 98 -17.06 4.30 -30.55
N GLY A 99 -16.86 4.46 -29.24
CA GLY A 99 -15.85 3.71 -28.48
C GLY A 99 -15.56 4.27 -27.07
N MET A 100 -14.86 3.51 -26.25
CA MET A 100 -14.49 3.96 -24.89
C MET A 100 -13.24 4.85 -24.95
N GLY A 101 -13.42 6.16 -24.90
CA GLY A 101 -12.34 7.15 -24.89
C GLY A 101 -11.65 7.24 -23.52
N LYS A 102 -10.34 7.47 -23.49
CA LYS A 102 -9.58 7.74 -22.25
C LYS A 102 -9.23 9.21 -22.19
N ASP A 103 -9.67 9.89 -21.14
CA ASP A 103 -9.39 11.30 -20.89
C ASP A 103 -8.48 11.44 -19.65
N VAL A 104 -7.56 12.39 -19.67
CA VAL A 104 -6.62 12.66 -18.56
C VAL A 104 -7.02 13.97 -17.89
N ARG A 105 -7.30 13.92 -16.60
CA ARG A 105 -7.63 15.10 -15.79
C ARG A 105 -6.55 15.33 -14.74
N GLU A 106 -6.19 16.58 -14.50
CA GLU A 106 -5.14 16.97 -13.54
C GLU A 106 -5.65 17.20 -12.10
N GLU A 107 -6.91 16.84 -11.83
CA GLU A 107 -7.53 17.06 -10.52
C GLU A 107 -7.55 15.77 -9.69
N GLU A 108 -7.71 15.90 -8.37
CA GLU A 108 -8.03 14.77 -7.51
C GLU A 108 -9.45 14.28 -7.87
N PRO A 109 -9.63 13.03 -8.33
CA PRO A 109 -10.93 12.57 -8.73
C PRO A 109 -11.83 12.38 -7.48
N PRO A 110 -13.14 12.69 -7.59
CA PRO A 110 -14.10 12.30 -6.56
C PRO A 110 -14.03 10.78 -6.34
N GLN A 111 -14.11 10.34 -5.07
CA GLN A 111 -13.82 8.97 -4.60
C GLN A 111 -14.05 7.89 -5.68
N PRO A 112 -12.98 7.31 -6.25
CA PRO A 112 -13.07 6.54 -7.49
C PRO A 112 -13.51 5.09 -7.33
N TRP A 113 -13.39 4.51 -6.12
CA TRP A 113 -13.73 3.12 -5.84
C TRP A 113 -14.67 2.99 -4.66
N THR A 114 -15.62 2.07 -4.79
CA THR A 114 -16.53 1.65 -3.75
C THR A 114 -15.98 0.41 -3.07
N TYR A 115 -16.04 0.39 -1.74
CA TYR A 115 -15.61 -0.74 -0.93
C TYR A 115 -16.74 -1.23 -0.05
N ARG A 116 -16.79 -2.54 0.17
CA ARG A 116 -17.65 -3.19 1.15
C ARG A 116 -16.80 -3.64 2.33
N ALA A 117 -17.31 -3.48 3.55
CA ALA A 117 -16.64 -3.98 4.74
C ALA A 117 -16.85 -5.50 4.85
N VAL A 118 -15.75 -6.25 5.00
CA VAL A 118 -15.75 -7.70 5.23
C VAL A 118 -14.88 -7.99 6.44
N GLY A 119 -15.52 -8.20 7.60
CA GLY A 119 -14.80 -8.34 8.87
C GLY A 119 -13.99 -7.07 9.20
N ASP A 120 -12.69 -7.24 9.47
CA ASP A 120 -11.72 -6.16 9.72
C ASP A 120 -11.05 -5.61 8.45
N SER A 121 -11.47 -6.09 7.27
CA SER A 121 -10.91 -5.72 5.97
C SER A 121 -11.94 -4.98 5.11
N LEU A 122 -11.45 -4.31 4.07
CA LEU A 122 -12.26 -3.72 3.01
C LEU A 122 -12.06 -4.54 1.75
N GLU A 123 -13.13 -4.94 1.08
CA GLU A 123 -13.09 -5.54 -0.24
C GLU A 123 -13.61 -4.56 -1.27
N LYS A 124 -13.07 -4.63 -2.48
CA LYS A 124 -13.60 -3.85 -3.61
C LYS A 124 -15.01 -4.34 -3.94
N ASP A 125 -15.95 -3.41 -4.03
CA ASP A 125 -17.33 -3.73 -4.42
C ASP A 125 -17.44 -3.74 -5.96
N ASP A 126 -17.13 -4.88 -6.56
CA ASP A 126 -17.15 -5.12 -8.01
C ASP A 126 -18.43 -5.83 -8.50
N GLY A 127 -19.30 -6.26 -7.58
CA GLY A 127 -20.56 -6.95 -7.88
C GLY A 127 -21.64 -6.06 -8.52
N VAL A 128 -21.45 -4.74 -8.49
CA VAL A 128 -22.35 -3.79 -9.14
C VAL A 128 -21.66 -3.24 -10.40
N GLU A 129 -21.95 -3.87 -11.53
CA GLU A 129 -21.64 -3.38 -12.87
C GLU A 129 -22.49 -2.12 -13.15
N GLN A 130 -22.17 -1.00 -12.48
CA GLN A 130 -22.79 0.30 -12.77
C GLN A 130 -22.20 0.84 -14.07
N SER A 131 -22.79 0.36 -15.15
CA SER A 131 -22.65 0.86 -16.51
C SER A 131 -23.21 2.28 -16.58
N GLY A 132 -22.39 3.29 -16.30
CA GLY A 132 -22.79 4.69 -16.49
C GLY A 132 -21.86 5.75 -15.89
N ALA A 133 -21.18 5.46 -14.77
CA ALA A 133 -20.27 6.43 -14.15
C ALA A 133 -18.86 6.28 -14.74
N ALA A 134 -18.23 7.41 -15.06
CA ALA A 134 -16.86 7.47 -15.57
C ALA A 134 -15.90 7.00 -14.45
N ARG A 135 -15.44 5.75 -14.52
CA ARG A 135 -14.60 5.14 -13.46
C ARG A 135 -13.13 5.46 -13.72
N PRO A 136 -12.41 6.08 -12.78
CA PRO A 136 -10.97 6.19 -12.86
C PRO A 136 -10.36 4.79 -12.80
N ARG A 137 -9.65 4.38 -13.84
CA ARG A 137 -8.93 3.09 -13.84
C ARG A 137 -7.58 3.19 -13.15
N LEU A 138 -7.01 4.39 -13.14
CA LEU A 138 -5.68 4.66 -12.64
C LEU A 138 -5.59 6.13 -12.22
N MET A 139 -5.15 6.36 -11.00
CA MET A 139 -4.71 7.67 -10.54
C MET A 139 -3.19 7.69 -10.49
N VAL A 140 -2.61 8.87 -10.63
CA VAL A 140 -1.17 9.07 -10.61
C VAL A 140 -0.87 10.30 -9.74
N LEU A 141 0.04 10.12 -8.79
CA LEU A 141 0.68 11.21 -8.07
C LEU A 141 2.01 11.52 -8.77
N ALA A 142 2.10 12.70 -9.37
CA ALA A 142 3.31 13.15 -10.07
C ALA A 142 4.10 14.09 -9.16
N SER A 143 5.39 13.79 -8.96
CA SER A 143 6.35 14.66 -8.30
C SER A 143 7.48 15.05 -9.26
N ASP A 144 7.78 16.34 -9.35
CA ASP A 144 8.85 16.86 -10.22
C ASP A 144 10.24 16.39 -9.80
N GLU A 145 10.45 16.20 -8.49
CA GLU A 145 11.74 15.76 -7.94
C GLU A 145 11.81 14.23 -7.78
N GLY A 146 10.66 13.56 -7.85
CA GLY A 146 10.51 12.11 -7.76
C GLY A 146 10.22 11.61 -6.35
N TRP A 147 10.07 10.28 -6.22
CA TRP A 147 9.60 9.65 -4.97
C TRP A 147 10.74 9.11 -4.10
N PRO A 148 10.56 9.12 -2.75
CA PRO A 148 11.54 8.61 -1.77
C PRO A 148 12.12 7.22 -2.06
N TYR A 149 11.28 6.31 -2.57
CA TYR A 149 11.71 4.96 -2.91
C TYR A 149 12.72 4.93 -4.08
N SER A 150 12.57 5.84 -5.05
CA SER A 150 13.41 5.89 -6.25
C SER A 150 14.74 6.64 -6.05
N TRP A 151 14.86 7.49 -5.02
CA TRP A 151 16.08 8.27 -4.77
C TRP A 151 17.29 7.46 -4.27
N LYS A 152 17.10 6.23 -3.79
CA LYS A 152 18.25 5.33 -3.52
C LYS A 152 19.11 5.12 -4.77
N TRP A 153 18.54 5.30 -5.96
CA TRP A 153 19.14 5.06 -7.27
C TRP A 153 19.49 6.35 -8.04
N LYS A 154 19.83 7.43 -7.32
CA LYS A 154 20.09 8.80 -7.81
C LYS A 154 20.97 8.97 -9.07
N GLU A 155 21.62 7.93 -9.58
CA GLU A 155 22.37 7.95 -10.85
C GLU A 155 21.50 7.71 -12.09
N ASN A 156 20.24 7.27 -11.95
CA ASN A 156 19.34 7.04 -13.09
C ASN A 156 17.89 7.40 -12.72
N ASN A 157 17.37 8.47 -13.34
CA ASN A 157 15.95 8.83 -13.46
C ASN A 157 15.04 8.45 -12.27
N SER A 158 14.92 9.34 -11.28
CA SER A 158 13.92 9.17 -10.22
C SER A 158 12.54 9.02 -10.85
N THR A 159 11.81 7.98 -10.45
CA THR A 159 10.44 7.78 -10.92
C THR A 159 9.61 8.94 -10.38
N ARG A 160 9.01 9.70 -11.30
CA ARG A 160 8.19 10.87 -10.98
C ARG A 160 6.75 10.53 -10.72
N ASP A 161 6.28 9.44 -11.31
CA ASP A 161 4.89 9.01 -11.26
C ASP A 161 4.70 7.87 -10.25
N CYS A 162 3.81 8.09 -9.28
CA CYS A 162 3.35 7.07 -8.34
C CYS A 162 1.93 6.64 -8.72
N TYR A 163 1.79 5.39 -9.15
CA TYR A 163 0.52 4.85 -9.64
C TYR A 163 -0.36 4.38 -8.49
N VAL A 164 -1.54 4.97 -8.36
CA VAL A 164 -2.54 4.63 -7.34
C VAL A 164 -3.69 3.88 -8.00
N ASN A 165 -3.84 2.62 -7.62
CA ASN A 165 -4.93 1.74 -8.04
C ASN A 165 -5.87 1.49 -6.84
N CYS A 166 -6.88 0.65 -7.04
CA CYS A 166 -7.83 0.31 -5.98
C CYS A 166 -7.17 -0.35 -4.77
N GLU A 167 -6.13 -1.15 -4.94
CA GLU A 167 -5.44 -1.75 -3.77
C GLU A 167 -4.67 -0.72 -2.95
N VAL A 168 -4.02 0.25 -3.61
CA VAL A 168 -3.33 1.34 -2.90
C VAL A 168 -4.33 2.25 -2.19
N ASP A 169 -5.44 2.59 -2.83
CA ASP A 169 -6.50 3.38 -2.20
C ASP A 169 -7.18 2.62 -1.06
N ARG A 170 -7.44 1.33 -1.20
CA ARG A 170 -7.93 0.45 -0.13
C ARG A 170 -7.03 0.48 1.10
N VAL A 171 -5.71 0.39 0.91
CA VAL A 171 -4.72 0.52 2.00
C VAL A 171 -4.86 1.88 2.70
N TRP A 172 -5.01 2.97 1.92
CA TRP A 172 -5.26 4.28 2.51
C TRP A 172 -6.58 4.35 3.27
N GLN A 173 -7.69 3.81 2.75
CA GLN A 173 -8.98 3.85 3.44
C GLN A 173 -8.89 3.13 4.81
N ILE A 174 -8.16 2.01 4.89
CA ILE A 174 -7.89 1.31 6.15
C ILE A 174 -7.10 2.20 7.12
N VAL A 175 -6.00 2.79 6.66
CA VAL A 175 -5.16 3.69 7.49
C VAL A 175 -5.96 4.92 7.93
N LYS A 176 -6.77 5.51 7.06
CA LYS A 176 -7.64 6.64 7.37
C LYS A 176 -8.69 6.27 8.41
N GLY A 177 -9.26 5.06 8.34
CA GLY A 177 -10.15 4.52 9.35
C GLY A 177 -9.47 4.43 10.72
N ASP A 178 -8.28 3.84 10.77
CA ASP A 178 -7.47 3.73 12.00
C ASP A 178 -7.12 5.11 12.57
N LEU A 179 -6.71 6.06 11.72
CA LEU A 179 -6.43 7.44 12.13
C LEU A 179 -7.68 8.13 12.68
N THR A 180 -8.83 7.93 12.05
CA THR A 180 -10.09 8.52 12.49
C THR A 180 -10.52 7.97 13.85
N GLU A 181 -10.38 6.66 14.06
CA GLU A 181 -10.64 6.02 15.35
C GLU A 181 -9.66 6.52 16.42
N TRP A 182 -8.37 6.56 16.09
CA TRP A 182 -7.30 6.98 17.01
C TRP A 182 -7.40 8.45 17.43
N LEU A 183 -7.68 9.34 16.49
CA LEU A 183 -7.77 10.78 16.70
C LEU A 183 -9.16 11.23 17.15
N SER A 184 -10.09 10.30 17.34
CA SER A 184 -11.43 10.62 17.82
C SER A 184 -11.38 11.13 19.27
N SER A 185 -12.10 12.21 19.53
CA SER A 185 -12.24 12.81 20.87
C SER A 185 -13.08 11.97 21.84
N HIS A 186 -13.70 10.88 21.36
CA HIS A 186 -14.53 9.98 22.17
C HIS A 186 -13.65 9.05 23.00
N GLY A 187 -13.08 9.60 24.09
CA GLY A 187 -12.82 8.99 25.41
C GLY A 187 -12.60 7.49 25.58
N ARG A 188 -12.16 6.75 24.57
CA ARG A 188 -11.73 5.37 24.71
C ARG A 188 -10.26 5.45 25.03
N THR A 189 -9.95 5.45 26.31
CA THR A 189 -8.61 5.48 26.91
C THR A 189 -7.68 4.35 26.46
N ASP A 190 -8.13 3.51 25.53
CA ASP A 190 -7.58 2.18 25.27
C ASP A 190 -7.22 1.98 23.78
N PHE A 191 -7.38 2.99 22.90
CA PHE A 191 -7.00 2.81 21.50
C PHE A 191 -5.47 2.81 21.35
N THR A 192 -4.90 1.61 21.30
CA THR A 192 -3.50 1.41 20.99
C THR A 192 -3.32 1.49 19.47
N PRO A 193 -2.37 2.29 18.94
CA PRO A 193 -2.16 2.39 17.50
C PRO A 193 -1.96 1.00 16.90
N LYS A 194 -2.84 0.62 15.97
CA LYS A 194 -2.81 -0.69 15.31
C LYS A 194 -1.59 -0.76 14.41
N ARG A 195 -0.75 -1.78 14.62
CA ARG A 195 0.34 -2.10 13.69
C ARG A 195 -0.26 -2.78 12.47
N ARG A 196 -0.07 -2.19 11.30
CA ARG A 196 -0.49 -2.77 10.02
C ARG A 196 0.73 -3.28 9.27
N VAL A 197 0.60 -4.45 8.64
CA VAL A 197 1.61 -5.02 7.76
C VAL A 197 0.98 -5.22 6.39
N LEU A 198 1.59 -4.64 5.35
CA LEU A 198 1.16 -4.81 3.97
C LEU A 198 1.97 -5.93 3.32
N ILE A 199 1.32 -7.05 3.06
CA ILE A 199 1.88 -8.22 2.37
C ILE A 199 1.36 -8.24 0.92
N GLY A 200 2.12 -8.81 0.01
CA GLY A 200 1.71 -8.99 -1.38
C GLY A 200 2.86 -9.46 -2.24
N THR A 201 2.58 -9.76 -3.51
CA THR A 201 3.57 -10.35 -4.40
C THR A 201 4.75 -9.40 -4.67
N PRO A 202 5.98 -9.92 -4.79
CA PRO A 202 7.16 -9.13 -5.16
C PRO A 202 6.96 -8.41 -6.49
N GLY A 203 7.54 -7.21 -6.63
CA GLY A 203 7.48 -6.45 -7.89
C GLY A 203 6.15 -5.75 -8.19
N ILE A 204 5.06 -6.01 -7.44
CA ILE A 204 3.75 -5.37 -7.66
C ILE A 204 3.73 -3.87 -7.29
N GLY A 205 4.76 -3.38 -6.60
CA GLY A 205 4.87 -1.96 -6.26
C GLY A 205 4.30 -1.59 -4.89
N LYS A 206 4.27 -2.51 -3.92
CA LYS A 206 3.87 -2.20 -2.53
C LYS A 206 4.64 -1.01 -1.94
N SER A 207 5.97 -1.11 -1.93
CA SER A 207 6.82 -0.06 -1.35
C SER A 207 6.84 1.21 -2.18
N MET A 208 6.85 1.07 -3.52
CA MET A 208 6.88 2.21 -4.43
C MET A 208 5.55 2.95 -4.45
N ASN A 209 4.44 2.26 -4.70
CA ASN A 209 3.13 2.89 -4.89
C ASN A 209 2.41 3.09 -3.56
N ALA A 210 2.20 2.02 -2.77
CA ALA A 210 1.45 2.14 -1.52
C ALA A 210 2.23 2.95 -0.47
N GLY A 211 3.54 2.70 -0.32
CA GLY A 211 4.39 3.46 0.60
C GLY A 211 4.43 4.97 0.28
N SER A 212 4.64 5.32 -0.99
CA SER A 212 4.65 6.72 -1.44
C SER A 212 3.29 7.40 -1.32
N CYS A 213 2.21 6.71 -1.70
CA CYS A 213 0.86 7.22 -1.60
C CYS A 213 0.47 7.43 -0.13
N LEU A 214 0.78 6.50 0.77
CA LEU A 214 0.55 6.66 2.20
C LEU A 214 1.31 7.87 2.75
N LEU A 215 2.58 8.03 2.40
CA LEU A 215 3.34 9.19 2.86
C LEU A 215 2.73 10.51 2.38
N TYR A 216 2.36 10.59 1.09
CA TYR A 216 1.65 11.75 0.55
C TYR A 216 0.40 12.08 1.35
N GLN A 217 -0.46 11.08 1.55
CA GLN A 217 -1.75 11.29 2.19
C GLN A 217 -1.64 11.60 3.69
N LEU A 218 -0.61 11.09 4.37
CA LEU A 218 -0.30 11.46 5.76
C LEU A 218 0.19 12.91 5.86
N LEU A 219 0.96 13.39 4.89
CA LEU A 219 1.45 14.77 4.86
C LEU A 219 0.35 15.78 4.49
N GLN A 220 -0.63 15.34 3.70
CA GLN A 220 -1.84 16.11 3.40
C GLN A 220 -2.93 15.97 4.47
N TYR A 221 -2.69 15.17 5.51
CA TYR A 221 -3.63 15.02 6.61
C TYR A 221 -3.67 16.28 7.47
N ASP A 222 -4.72 16.42 8.26
CA ASP A 222 -4.92 17.54 9.19
C ASP A 222 -3.73 17.68 10.15
N VAL A 223 -2.93 18.74 9.96
CA VAL A 223 -1.69 19.01 10.70
C VAL A 223 -1.93 19.20 12.20
N GLU A 224 -3.13 19.65 12.60
CA GLU A 224 -3.48 19.80 14.02
C GLU A 224 -3.63 18.44 14.70
N LYS A 225 -4.00 17.41 13.94
CA LYS A 225 -4.23 16.06 14.45
C LYS A 225 -3.04 15.13 14.25
N LEU A 226 -2.32 15.29 13.14
CA LEU A 226 -1.15 14.48 12.82
C LEU A 226 0.07 15.39 12.56
N PRO A 227 0.77 15.81 13.63
CA PRO A 227 1.87 16.79 13.50
C PRO A 227 3.15 16.20 12.92
N VAL A 228 3.31 14.86 12.95
CA VAL A 228 4.55 14.19 12.56
C VAL A 228 4.24 12.93 11.76
N ALA A 229 4.86 12.81 10.58
CA ALA A 229 4.93 11.57 9.81
C ALA A 229 6.41 11.19 9.60
N VAL A 230 6.75 9.92 9.83
CA VAL A 230 8.10 9.40 9.62
C VAL A 230 8.05 8.27 8.60
N TYR A 231 8.82 8.41 7.53
CA TYR A 231 8.99 7.40 6.49
C TYR A 231 10.41 6.86 6.47
N SER A 232 10.53 5.53 6.41
CA SER A 232 11.81 4.83 6.34
C SER A 232 11.77 3.77 5.25
N VAL A 233 12.82 3.72 4.43
CA VAL A 233 12.98 2.71 3.36
C VAL A 233 14.20 1.84 3.65
N GLY A 234 13.94 0.64 4.17
CA GLY A 234 14.93 -0.43 4.29
C GLY A 234 15.19 -1.10 2.94
N GLY A 235 16.39 -1.65 2.76
CA GLY A 235 16.73 -2.43 1.57
C GLY A 235 18.24 -2.54 1.44
N SER A 236 18.77 -3.73 1.75
CA SER A 236 20.09 -4.16 1.34
C SER A 236 20.00 -4.66 -0.10
N THR A 237 20.66 -3.96 -1.01
CA THR A 237 21.23 -4.63 -2.19
C THR A 237 22.20 -5.69 -1.68
N THR A 238 21.87 -6.95 -1.94
CA THR A 238 22.90 -7.96 -2.18
C THR A 238 22.74 -8.40 -3.62
#